data_AF-D6PJU0-F1
#
_entry.id   AF-D6PJU0-F1
#
_cell.length_a   1.000
_cell.length_b   1.000
_cell.length_c   1.000
_cell.angle_alpha   90.00
_cell.angle_beta   90.00
_cell.angle_gamma   90.00
#
_symmetry.space_group_name_H-M   'P 1'
#
loop_
_entity.id
_entity.type
_entity.pdbx_description
1 polymer ?
#
loop_
_entity_poly.entity_id
_entity_poly.type
_entity_poly.pdbx_seq_one_letter_code
_entity_poly.pdbx_strand_id
1 'polypeptide(L)'
;MQPRKADVTKTRSKGDKRTELIFDGSPLQSVELLAASLHGMLTNPSTPWFSLRFKQNDMENEDEAKEWLEDATEVMYSAFNKSNFQQEYLNCIMI
;
A
#
# COMPACT_ATOMS: atom_id res chain seq x y z
N MET A 1 8.09 -11.13 13.13
CA MET A 1 8.76 -11.66 11.92
C MET A 1 7.98 -12.91 11.51
N GLN A 2 7.15 -12.83 10.45
CA GLN A 2 6.42 -13.99 9.96
C GLN A 2 7.37 -14.90 9.16
N PRO A 3 7.38 -16.22 9.39
CA PRO A 3 8.21 -17.14 8.62
C PRO A 3 7.65 -17.26 7.20
N ARG A 4 8.44 -16.87 6.20
CA ARG A 4 8.11 -17.08 4.79
C ARG A 4 8.39 -18.53 4.41
N LYS A 5 7.60 -19.10 3.51
CA LYS A 5 7.66 -20.51 3.07
C LYS A 5 9.07 -21.00 2.67
N ALA A 6 9.95 -20.08 2.25
CA ALA A 6 11.35 -20.36 1.91
C ALA A 6 12.28 -20.67 3.11
N ASP A 7 11.90 -20.28 4.34
CA ASP A 7 12.69 -20.52 5.56
C ASP A 7 12.30 -21.85 6.25
N VAL A 8 11.31 -22.60 5.73
CA VAL A 8 10.82 -23.85 6.34
C VAL A 8 11.76 -25.04 6.07
N THR A 9 12.49 -25.01 4.95
CA THR A 9 13.33 -26.14 4.51
C THR A 9 14.83 -25.98 4.81
N LYS A 10 15.27 -24.84 5.35
CA LYS A 10 16.69 -24.56 5.63
C LYS A 10 16.86 -23.96 7.02
N THR A 11 17.71 -24.59 7.85
CA THR A 11 18.19 -23.99 9.10
C THR A 11 19.33 -23.03 8.78
N ARG A 12 19.07 -21.72 8.92
CA ARG A 12 20.06 -20.66 8.67
C ARG A 12 20.42 -19.94 9.97
N SER A 13 21.67 -19.51 10.08
CA SER A 13 22.13 -18.65 11.16
C SER A 13 21.58 -17.23 11.00
N LYS A 14 21.41 -16.49 12.10
CA LYS A 14 21.00 -15.08 12.04
C LYS A 14 22.05 -14.28 11.26
N GLY A 15 21.62 -13.53 10.25
CA GLY A 15 22.49 -12.71 9.38
C GLY A 15 23.02 -13.42 8.14
N ASP A 16 22.58 -14.66 7.87
CA ASP A 16 23.00 -15.40 6.68
C ASP A 16 22.51 -14.73 5.38
N LYS A 17 23.36 -14.72 4.34
CA LYS A 17 23.07 -14.01 3.10
C LYS A 17 21.90 -14.67 2.37
N ARG A 18 20.90 -13.87 1.99
CA ARG A 18 19.68 -14.34 1.29
C ARG A 18 19.77 -14.23 -0.23
N THR A 19 20.84 -13.63 -0.74
CA THR A 19 21.04 -13.32 -2.17
C THR A 19 21.94 -14.31 -2.91
N GLU A 20 22.29 -15.45 -2.29
CA GLU A 20 23.24 -16.44 -2.84
C GLU A 20 22.84 -17.05 -4.19
N LEU A 21 21.55 -16.99 -4.54
CA LEU A 21 20.99 -17.52 -5.78
C LEU A 21 20.59 -16.41 -6.77
N ILE A 22 21.00 -15.17 -6.51
CA ILE A 22 20.79 -14.04 -7.43
C ILE A 22 22.06 -13.93 -8.26
N PHE A 23 21.98 -14.32 -9.53
CA PHE A 23 23.11 -14.35 -10.45
C PHE A 23 23.24 -13.08 -11.30
N ASP A 24 22.17 -12.28 -11.40
CA ASP A 24 22.12 -10.99 -12.07
C ASP A 24 21.12 -10.03 -11.38
N GLY A 25 21.13 -8.75 -11.76
CA GLY A 25 20.29 -7.72 -11.13
C GLY A 25 18.84 -7.68 -11.64
N SER A 26 18.51 -8.39 -12.72
CA SER A 26 17.21 -8.29 -13.40
C SER A 26 16.01 -8.67 -12.52
N PRO A 27 16.05 -9.70 -11.66
CA PRO A 27 14.93 -10.02 -10.77
C PRO A 27 14.66 -8.93 -9.74
N LEU A 28 15.71 -8.31 -9.18
CA LEU A 28 15.57 -7.23 -8.21
C LEU A 28 14.94 -5.99 -8.86
N GLN A 29 15.47 -5.59 -10.01
CA GLN A 29 14.94 -4.46 -10.77
C GLN A 29 13.47 -4.68 -11.17
N SER A 30 13.12 -5.91 -11.55
CA SER A 30 11.74 -6.25 -11.96
C SER A 30 10.76 -6.15 -10.79
N VAL A 31 11.16 -6.58 -9.59
CA VAL A 31 10.33 -6.47 -8.38
C VAL A 31 10.16 -5.01 -7.96
N GLU A 32 11.21 -4.20 -8.02
CA GLU A 32 11.14 -2.76 -7.72
C GLU A 32 10.21 -2.03 -8.70
N LEU A 33 10.32 -2.30 -10.00
CA LEU A 33 9.44 -1.73 -11.02
C LEU A 33 7.98 -2.16 -10.81
N LEU A 34 7.74 -3.43 -10.49
CA LEU A 34 6.40 -3.94 -10.20
C LEU A 34 5.81 -3.24 -8.97
N ALA A 35 6.57 -3.14 -7.88
CA ALA A 35 6.14 -2.48 -6.65
C ALA A 35 5.80 -1.00 -6.91
N ALA A 36 6.65 -0.28 -7.63
CA ALA A 36 6.42 1.12 -8.01
C ALA A 36 5.15 1.27 -8.87
N SER A 37 4.93 0.36 -9.83
CA SER A 37 3.73 0.38 -10.67
C SER A 37 2.45 0.12 -9.87
N LEU A 38 2.47 -0.83 -8.94
CA LEU A 38 1.33 -1.16 -8.08
C LEU A 38 0.99 0.01 -7.15
N HIS A 39 2.02 0.62 -6.56
CA HIS A 39 1.88 1.81 -5.72
C HIS A 39 1.24 2.98 -6.49
N GLY A 40 1.73 3.24 -7.70
CA GLY A 40 1.17 4.28 -8.58
C GLY A 40 -0.28 4.01 -9.02
N MET A 41 -0.71 2.74 -9.09
CA MET A 41 -2.08 2.39 -9.50
C MET A 41 -3.08 2.37 -8.34
N LEU A 42 -2.67 1.93 -7.14
CA LEU A 42 -3.59 1.70 -6.03
C LEU A 42 -3.76 2.90 -5.10
N THR A 43 -2.71 3.66 -4.84
CA THR A 43 -2.73 4.71 -3.79
C THR A 43 -1.98 5.97 -4.21
N ASN A 44 -2.09 6.35 -5.48
CA ASN A 44 -1.44 7.56 -6.00
C ASN A 44 -1.79 8.79 -5.14
N PRO A 45 -0.82 9.49 -4.54
CA PRO A 45 -1.09 10.68 -3.73
C PRO A 45 -1.63 11.87 -4.55
N SER A 46 -1.40 11.88 -5.87
CA SER A 46 -1.83 12.97 -6.76
C SER A 46 -3.29 12.85 -7.22
N THR A 47 -3.93 11.69 -7.07
CA THR A 47 -5.30 11.44 -7.53
C THR A 47 -6.11 10.74 -6.46
N PRO A 48 -7.36 11.15 -6.18
CA PRO A 48 -8.23 10.42 -5.26
C PRO A 48 -8.40 8.96 -5.68
N TRP A 49 -8.15 8.02 -4.77
CA TRP A 49 -8.20 6.56 -4.99
C TRP A 49 -9.26 5.84 -4.15
N PHE A 50 -9.96 6.55 -3.28
CA PHE A 50 -11.13 6.09 -2.52
C PHE A 50 -12.17 7.21 -2.36
N SER A 51 -13.41 6.81 -2.09
CA SER A 51 -14.50 7.69 -1.66
C SER A 51 -15.34 7.00 -0.59
N LEU A 52 -16.01 7.80 0.24
CA LEU A 52 -16.94 7.31 1.25
C LEU A 52 -18.37 7.29 0.69
N ARG A 53 -19.15 6.30 1.13
CA ARG A 53 -20.56 6.16 0.76
C ARG A 53 -21.34 5.63 1.96
N PHE A 54 -22.56 6.13 2.15
CA PHE A 54 -23.48 5.56 3.13
C PHE A 54 -23.86 4.12 2.78
N LYS A 55 -23.99 3.28 3.80
CA LYS A 55 -24.40 1.88 3.62
C LYS A 55 -25.89 1.73 3.31
N GLN A 56 -26.71 2.64 3.83
CA GLN A 56 -28.16 2.69 3.61
C GLN A 56 -28.50 3.88 2.71
N ASN A 57 -29.33 3.65 1.69
CA ASN A 57 -29.71 4.66 0.69
C ASN A 57 -30.60 5.77 1.29
N ASP A 58 -31.12 5.56 2.48
CA ASP A 58 -32.09 6.44 3.14
C ASP A 58 -31.48 7.83 3.42
N MET A 59 -30.17 7.88 3.72
CA MET A 59 -29.39 9.11 3.90
C MET A 59 -28.72 9.60 2.60
N GLU A 60 -28.80 8.82 1.51
CA GLU A 60 -28.19 9.19 0.22
C GLU A 60 -29.02 10.25 -0.53
N ASN A 61 -30.21 10.60 -0.04
CA ASN A 61 -31.04 11.69 -0.59
C ASN A 61 -30.89 13.02 0.17
N GLU A 62 -30.12 13.05 1.25
CA GLU A 62 -29.82 14.29 1.99
C GLU A 62 -28.50 14.89 1.47
N ASP A 63 -28.58 16.07 0.87
CA ASP A 63 -27.41 16.74 0.28
C ASP A 63 -26.37 17.10 1.34
N GLU A 64 -26.80 17.54 2.54
CA GLU A 64 -25.92 17.86 3.67
C GLU A 64 -25.11 16.63 4.14
N ALA A 65 -25.72 15.45 4.11
CA ALA A 65 -25.04 14.21 4.49
C ALA A 65 -23.95 13.83 3.48
N LYS A 66 -24.16 14.09 2.18
CA LYS A 66 -23.14 13.89 1.14
C LYS A 66 -21.99 14.87 1.26
N GLU A 67 -22.30 16.15 1.44
CA GLU A 67 -21.29 17.21 1.62
C GLU A 67 -20.37 16.86 2.79
N TRP A 68 -20.93 16.40 3.91
CA TRP A 68 -20.14 15.95 5.05
C TRP A 68 -19.20 14.77 4.74
N LEU A 69 -19.63 13.81 3.92
CA LEU A 69 -18.76 12.70 3.49
C LEU A 69 -17.64 13.15 2.56
N GLU A 70 -17.90 14.13 1.69
CA GLU A 70 -16.89 14.73 0.83
C GLU A 70 -15.83 15.47 1.67
N ASP A 71 -16.25 16.28 2.63
CA ASP A 71 -15.38 16.95 3.59
C ASP A 71 -14.54 15.95 4.40
N ALA A 72 -15.17 14.90 4.93
CA ALA A 72 -14.48 13.85 5.68
C ALA A 72 -13.44 13.14 4.79
N THR A 73 -13.77 12.91 3.52
CA THR A 73 -12.86 12.32 2.54
C THR A 73 -11.65 13.23 2.29
N GLU A 74 -11.84 14.54 2.15
CA GLU A 74 -10.75 15.51 1.98
C GLU A 74 -9.84 15.56 3.21
N VAL A 75 -10.41 15.57 4.43
CA VAL A 75 -9.64 15.52 5.68
C VAL A 75 -8.79 14.25 5.75
N MET A 76 -9.34 13.10 5.36
CA MET A 76 -8.59 11.85 5.29
C MET A 76 -7.42 11.93 4.30
N TYR A 77 -7.63 12.46 3.09
CA TYR A 77 -6.55 12.68 2.13
C TYR A 77 -5.47 13.64 2.67
N SER A 78 -5.87 14.72 3.33
CA SER A 78 -4.94 15.65 3.97
C SER A 78 -4.10 14.95 5.05
N ALA A 79 -4.72 14.09 5.86
CA ALA A 79 -4.03 13.31 6.89
C ALA A 79 -3.04 12.30 6.28
N PHE A 80 -3.44 11.57 5.23
CA PHE A 80 -2.56 10.64 4.54
C PHE A 80 -1.35 11.34 3.94
N ASN A 81 -1.55 12.47 3.25
CA ASN A 81 -0.48 13.24 2.62
C ASN A 81 0.48 13.90 3.62
N LYS A 82 0.03 14.19 4.85
CA LYS A 82 0.89 14.69 5.95
C LYS A 82 1.64 13.58 6.70
N SER A 83 1.26 12.32 6.49
CA SER A 83 1.85 11.17 7.18
C SER A 83 2.89 10.45 6.31
N ASN A 84 3.61 9.50 6.90
CA ASN A 84 4.52 8.61 6.17
C ASN A 84 3.78 7.45 5.45
N PHE A 85 2.47 7.53 5.29
CA PHE A 85 1.63 6.46 4.72
C PHE A 85 2.16 5.91 3.40
N GLN A 86 2.55 6.78 2.47
CA GLN A 86 3.04 6.38 1.14
C GLN A 86 4.34 5.56 1.22
N GLN A 87 5.22 5.88 2.17
CA GLN A 87 6.48 5.18 2.36
C GLN A 87 6.26 3.81 3.04
N GLU A 88 5.43 3.76 4.08
CA GLU A 88 5.13 2.50 4.77
C GLU A 88 4.34 1.52 3.90
N TYR A 89 3.46 2.04 3.03
CA TYR A 89 2.74 1.22 2.06
C TYR A 89 3.68 0.58 1.04
N LEU A 90 4.60 1.35 0.46
CA LEU A 90 5.63 0.83 -0.45
C LEU A 90 6.49 -0.24 0.24
N ASN A 91 6.88 -0.01 1.49
CA ASN A 91 7.62 -0.99 2.28
C ASN A 91 6.83 -2.29 2.44
N CYS A 92 5.52 -2.23 2.70
CA CYS A 92 4.68 -3.42 2.78
C CYS A 92 4.61 -4.20 1.46
N ILE A 93 4.56 -3.53 0.30
CA ILE A 93 4.53 -4.20 -1.01
C ILE A 93 5.86 -4.90 -1.30
N MET A 94 6.98 -4.33 -0.86
CA MET A 94 8.31 -4.90 -1.08
C MET A 94 8.69 -6.01 -0.09
N ILE A 95 7.89 -6.22 0.98
CA ILE A 95 8.08 -7.30 1.96
C ILE A 95 7.43 -8.57 1.40
#